data_AF-A0A933B843-F1
#
_entry.id   AF-A0A933B843-F1
#
_cell.length_a   1.000
_cell.length_b   1.000
_cell.length_c   1.000
_cell.angle_alpha   90.00
_cell.angle_beta   90.00
_cell.angle_gamma   90.00
#
_symmetry.space_group_name_H-M   'P 1'
#
loop_
_entity.id
_entity.type
_entity.pdbx_description
1 polymer ?
#
loop_
_entity_poly.entity_id
_entity_poly.type
_entity_poly.pdbx_seq_one_letter_code
_entity_poly.pdbx_strand_id
1 'polypeptide(L)'
;MKSHTIYKTLLLVIAFALIGVYLYVVLKGADYDYALHLPVIRTHGTDEKSCNNLSGFINSAIQKANYCATDEDCMVSDVGAVPCNCWSLVNTNASTALFTEKFREWQERRCERTVLCEPCNSPSSPQEIACVNSRCVTRDIFTENKVDVSHDTEIRLPLILHPIRESGAHTSARTDADILALFKSTQTIWSQAGIIFEVTLEEAHIQDQTLPTTIGNYPFFRDVVASTNDKALHAYYIRDLAGANGWMVGPRHIAVADVTTVDDFRATAHEIGHLFGLGHAPDNETSLMASGRNGQTLSEEEITRAQKYAAEL
;
A
#
# COMPACT_ATOMS: atom_id res chain seq x y z
N MET A 1 -78.84 -7.67 10.15
CA MET A 1 -78.27 -7.48 8.79
C MET A 1 -77.48 -6.18 8.57
N LYS A 2 -77.49 -5.15 9.45
CA LYS A 2 -76.71 -3.90 9.24
C LYS A 2 -75.23 -3.95 9.66
N SER A 3 -74.83 -4.91 10.51
CA SER A 3 -73.45 -5.01 11.04
C SER A 3 -72.43 -5.48 9.98
N HIS A 4 -72.86 -6.30 9.02
CA HIS A 4 -71.96 -6.85 8.00
C HIS A 4 -71.47 -5.82 6.98
N THR A 5 -72.26 -4.77 6.72
CA THR A 5 -71.91 -3.70 5.79
C THR A 5 -70.84 -2.78 6.37
N ILE A 6 -70.93 -2.49 7.69
CA ILE A 6 -69.96 -1.62 8.38
C ILE A 6 -68.56 -2.26 8.39
N TYR A 7 -68.47 -3.57 8.64
CA TYR A 7 -67.19 -4.29 8.62
C TYR A 7 -66.52 -4.29 7.24
N LYS A 8 -67.31 -4.44 6.15
CA LYS A 8 -66.77 -4.40 4.79
C LYS A 8 -66.24 -3.01 4.43
N THR A 9 -66.94 -1.95 4.82
CA THR A 9 -66.49 -0.58 4.59
C THR A 9 -65.22 -0.29 5.39
N LEU A 10 -65.13 -0.73 6.64
CA LEU A 10 -63.95 -0.54 7.47
C LEU A 10 -62.71 -1.27 6.92
N LEU A 11 -62.88 -2.52 6.46
CA LEU A 11 -61.81 -3.29 5.82
C LEU A 11 -61.29 -2.63 4.54
N LEU A 12 -62.19 -2.06 3.72
CA LEU A 12 -61.81 -1.32 2.51
C LEU A 12 -60.98 -0.08 2.84
N VAL A 13 -61.39 0.69 3.85
CA VAL A 13 -60.64 1.90 4.29
C VAL A 13 -59.25 1.53 4.79
N ILE A 14 -59.12 0.46 5.57
CA ILE A 14 -57.81 -0.02 6.06
C ILE A 14 -56.95 -0.49 4.88
N ALA A 15 -57.51 -1.22 3.92
CA ALA A 15 -56.77 -1.68 2.75
C ALA A 15 -56.22 -0.51 1.92
N PHE A 16 -57.02 0.54 1.68
CA PHE A 16 -56.56 1.73 0.96
C PHE A 16 -55.49 2.51 1.74
N ALA A 17 -55.60 2.60 3.07
CA ALA A 17 -54.58 3.24 3.89
C ALA A 17 -53.24 2.48 3.83
N LEU A 18 -53.27 1.15 3.88
CA LEU A 18 -52.07 0.32 3.76
C LEU A 18 -51.44 0.41 2.37
N ILE A 19 -52.24 0.43 1.31
CA ILE A 19 -51.75 0.65 -0.06
C ILE A 19 -51.12 2.04 -0.19
N GLY A 20 -51.73 3.07 0.40
CA GLY A 20 -51.18 4.43 0.42
C GLY A 20 -49.84 4.52 1.16
N VAL A 21 -49.71 3.87 2.31
CA VAL A 21 -48.45 3.80 3.07
C VAL A 21 -47.39 3.02 2.30
N TYR A 22 -47.75 1.88 1.70
CA TYR A 22 -46.83 1.08 0.88
C TYR A 22 -46.34 1.88 -0.34
N LEU A 23 -47.24 2.54 -1.07
CA LEU A 23 -46.87 3.42 -2.19
C LEU A 23 -46.01 4.59 -1.71
N TYR A 24 -46.31 5.20 -0.56
CA TYR A 24 -45.48 6.28 -0.01
C TYR A 24 -44.06 5.80 0.32
N VAL A 25 -43.91 4.63 0.94
CA VAL A 25 -42.60 4.04 1.27
C VAL A 25 -41.84 3.63 0.01
N VAL A 26 -42.51 3.02 -0.98
CA VAL A 26 -41.88 2.65 -2.26
C VAL A 26 -41.46 3.88 -3.05
N LEU A 27 -42.29 4.92 -3.09
CA LEU A 27 -41.98 6.17 -3.81
C LEU A 27 -40.90 7.00 -3.10
N LYS A 28 -40.88 7.03 -1.76
CA LYS A 28 -39.81 7.68 -0.98
C LYS A 28 -38.51 6.87 -0.94
N GLY A 29 -38.60 5.55 -1.03
CA GLY A 29 -37.44 4.64 -1.10
C GLY A 29 -36.81 4.57 -2.50
N ALA A 30 -37.53 5.03 -3.53
CA ALA A 30 -37.04 5.11 -4.90
C ALA A 30 -36.25 6.41 -5.22
N ASP A 31 -36.11 7.33 -4.26
CA ASP A 31 -35.37 8.60 -4.41
C ASP A 31 -33.87 8.46 -4.03
N TYR A 32 -33.23 7.36 -4.41
CA TYR A 32 -31.77 7.20 -4.34
C TYR A 32 -31.19 6.54 -5.59
N ASP A 33 -31.73 6.83 -6.78
CA ASP A 33 -30.92 6.73 -8.00
C ASP A 33 -31.48 7.57 -9.16
N TYR A 34 -31.80 8.84 -8.88
CA TYR A 34 -31.72 9.83 -9.96
C TYR A 34 -30.25 10.18 -10.12
N ALA A 35 -29.57 9.34 -10.93
CA ALA A 35 -28.43 9.76 -11.72
C ALA A 35 -28.80 11.09 -12.38
N LEU A 36 -28.37 12.16 -11.74
CA LEU A 36 -28.13 13.42 -12.39
C LEU A 36 -27.24 13.07 -13.59
N HIS A 37 -27.84 13.04 -14.79
CA HIS A 37 -27.15 13.41 -16.01
C HIS A 37 -26.73 14.88 -15.86
N LEU A 38 -25.82 15.15 -14.92
CA LEU A 38 -24.79 16.12 -15.17
C LEU A 38 -24.16 15.68 -16.48
N PRO A 39 -23.86 16.61 -17.39
CA PRO A 39 -22.93 16.28 -18.45
C PRO A 39 -21.75 15.60 -17.76
N VAL A 40 -21.37 14.41 -18.22
CA VAL A 40 -20.00 13.97 -18.07
C VAL A 40 -19.22 15.10 -18.70
N ILE A 41 -18.84 16.08 -17.89
CA ILE A 41 -17.76 16.99 -18.18
C ILE A 41 -16.67 15.97 -18.42
N ARG A 42 -16.35 15.73 -19.70
CA ARG A 42 -15.06 15.19 -20.07
C ARG A 42 -14.12 16.13 -19.36
N THR A 43 -13.67 15.72 -18.18
CA THR A 43 -12.53 16.34 -17.53
C THR A 43 -11.49 16.29 -18.62
N HIS A 44 -11.09 17.47 -19.09
CA HIS A 44 -9.98 17.61 -19.99
C HIS A 44 -8.94 16.61 -19.53
N GLY A 45 -8.64 15.60 -20.37
CA GLY A 45 -7.82 14.47 -19.99
C GLY A 45 -6.54 15.01 -19.39
N THR A 46 -6.49 15.00 -18.06
CA THR A 46 -5.30 15.33 -17.33
C THR A 46 -4.36 14.22 -17.72
N ASP A 47 -3.25 14.57 -18.38
CA ASP A 47 -2.26 13.59 -18.76
C ASP A 47 -1.83 12.89 -17.47
N GLU A 48 -2.32 11.67 -17.26
CA GLU A 48 -2.09 10.85 -16.08
C GLU A 48 -0.58 10.75 -15.81
N LYS A 49 0.20 10.64 -16.89
CA LYS A 49 1.66 10.67 -16.82
C LYS A 49 2.18 11.98 -16.28
N SER A 50 1.63 13.11 -16.70
CA SER A 50 2.00 14.43 -16.17
C SER A 50 1.63 14.61 -14.70
N CYS A 51 0.48 14.10 -14.26
CA CYS A 51 0.09 14.14 -12.84
C CYS A 51 0.99 13.27 -11.97
N ASN A 52 1.32 12.07 -12.44
CA ASN A 52 2.23 11.16 -11.76
C ASN A 52 3.65 11.74 -11.68
N ASN A 53 4.14 12.36 -12.76
CA ASN A 53 5.44 13.05 -12.76
C ASN A 53 5.49 14.20 -11.75
N LEU A 54 4.41 14.99 -11.69
CA LEU A 54 4.34 16.13 -10.79
C LEU A 54 4.24 15.67 -9.33
N SER A 55 3.48 14.61 -9.06
CA SER A 55 3.43 13.94 -7.75
C SER A 55 4.81 13.44 -7.32
N GLY A 56 5.49 12.67 -8.18
CA GLY A 56 6.83 12.19 -7.89
C GLY A 56 7.85 13.30 -7.64
N PHE A 57 7.72 14.44 -8.34
CA PHE A 57 8.56 15.61 -8.09
C PHE A 57 8.30 16.22 -6.72
N ILE A 58 7.03 16.51 -6.39
CA ILE A 58 6.64 17.11 -5.11
C ILE A 58 7.15 16.24 -3.95
N ASN A 59 6.89 14.94 -4.03
CA ASN A 59 7.28 14.03 -2.96
C ASN A 59 8.81 13.92 -2.84
N SER A 60 9.56 13.87 -3.96
CA SER A 60 11.03 13.90 -3.91
C SER A 60 11.58 15.21 -3.31
N ALA A 61 10.94 16.34 -3.60
CA ALA A 61 11.34 17.63 -3.05
C ALA A 61 11.08 17.70 -1.54
N ILE A 62 9.96 17.17 -1.06
CA ILE A 62 9.65 17.03 0.37
C ILE A 62 10.69 16.13 1.06
N GLN A 63 11.03 14.98 0.49
CA GLN A 63 12.08 14.10 1.04
C GLN A 63 13.44 14.79 1.15
N LYS A 64 13.81 15.61 0.16
CA LYS A 64 15.06 16.37 0.19
C LYS A 64 15.02 17.51 1.21
N ALA A 65 13.84 18.06 1.47
CA ALA A 65 13.59 19.07 2.47
C ALA A 65 13.53 18.48 3.89
N ASN A 66 13.20 17.19 4.05
CA ASN A 66 13.18 16.50 5.33
C ASN A 66 14.59 16.12 5.81
N TYR A 67 15.30 17.05 6.41
CA TYR A 67 16.57 16.80 7.10
C TYR A 67 16.61 17.59 8.40
N CYS A 68 17.44 17.19 9.34
CA CYS A 68 17.63 17.93 10.60
C CYS A 68 18.95 17.55 11.27
N ALA A 69 19.44 18.46 12.12
CA ALA A 69 20.50 18.21 13.08
C ALA A 69 19.94 18.20 14.52
N THR A 70 18.92 19.03 14.79
CA THR A 70 18.22 19.08 16.08
C THR A 70 16.70 19.11 15.91
N ASP A 71 15.95 18.92 17.00
CA ASP A 71 14.48 18.94 16.97
C ASP A 71 13.94 20.29 16.48
N GLU A 72 14.64 21.39 16.79
CA GLU A 72 14.28 22.75 16.38
C GLU A 72 14.43 23.00 14.87
N ASP A 73 15.16 22.13 14.17
CA ASP A 73 15.23 22.18 12.72
C ASP A 73 13.95 21.68 12.06
N CYS A 74 13.04 21.03 12.79
CA CYS A 74 11.87 20.40 12.20
C CYS A 74 10.61 21.28 12.26
N MET A 75 9.89 21.33 11.15
CA MET A 75 8.58 21.98 11.07
C MET A 75 7.58 21.16 10.26
N VAL A 76 6.29 21.35 10.57
CA VAL A 76 5.19 20.89 9.73
C VAL A 76 5.01 21.87 8.57
N SER A 77 5.01 21.35 7.36
CA SER A 77 4.58 22.08 6.17
C SER A 77 3.16 21.66 5.82
N ASP A 78 2.30 22.63 5.52
CA ASP A 78 0.93 22.38 5.01
C ASP A 78 0.90 21.83 3.57
N VAL A 79 2.06 21.53 2.99
CA VAL A 79 2.17 20.79 1.73
C VAL A 79 2.48 19.35 2.06
N GLY A 80 1.52 18.46 1.82
CA GLY A 80 1.70 17.02 1.98
C GLY A 80 2.10 16.31 0.69
N ALA A 81 2.67 15.11 0.84
CA ALA A 81 2.85 14.18 -0.27
C ALA A 81 1.50 13.84 -0.94
N VAL A 82 1.46 14.01 -2.26
CA VAL A 82 0.27 13.73 -3.07
C VAL A 82 0.15 12.22 -3.32
N PRO A 83 -1.07 11.64 -3.37
CA PRO A 83 -2.37 12.34 -3.38
C PRO A 83 -3.06 12.51 -2.02
N CYS A 84 -2.55 11.94 -0.93
CA CYS A 84 -3.32 11.78 0.32
C CYS A 84 -2.75 12.40 1.59
N ASN A 85 -1.57 13.03 1.56
CA ASN A 85 -1.05 13.70 2.74
C ASN A 85 -1.42 15.19 2.71
N CYS A 86 -1.87 15.70 3.85
CA CYS A 86 -2.26 17.11 4.03
C CYS A 86 -1.14 17.95 4.65
N TRP A 87 -0.04 17.30 5.07
CA TRP A 87 1.12 17.94 5.65
C TRP A 87 2.37 17.07 5.43
N SER A 88 3.56 17.68 5.59
CA SER A 88 4.85 16.99 5.58
C SER A 88 5.77 17.53 6.67
N LEU A 89 6.80 16.77 7.06
CA LEU A 89 7.86 17.27 7.93
C LEU A 89 9.08 17.69 7.10
N VAL A 90 9.55 18.89 7.33
CA VAL A 90 10.69 19.46 6.60
C VAL A 90 11.61 20.23 7.55
N ASN A 91 12.83 20.49 7.10
CA ASN A 91 13.76 21.38 7.77
C ASN A 91 13.21 22.82 7.70
N THR A 92 13.35 23.59 8.78
CA THR A 92 12.99 25.02 8.85
C THR A 92 13.76 25.87 7.85
N ASN A 93 14.96 25.46 7.46
CA ASN A 93 15.78 26.11 6.45
C ASN A 93 15.54 25.56 5.03
N ALA A 94 14.73 24.52 4.85
CA ALA A 94 14.42 24.01 3.53
C ALA A 94 13.55 25.02 2.77
N SER A 95 13.91 25.29 1.51
CA SER A 95 13.09 26.11 0.63
C SER A 95 11.81 25.36 0.27
N THR A 96 10.67 25.82 0.79
CA THR A 96 9.36 25.23 0.51
C THR A 96 8.73 25.73 -0.78
N ALA A 97 9.17 26.90 -1.27
CA ALA A 97 8.59 27.59 -2.41
C ALA A 97 8.44 26.71 -3.66
N LEU A 98 9.44 25.87 -3.93
CA LEU A 98 9.47 25.02 -5.13
C LEU A 98 8.41 23.92 -5.08
N PHE A 99 8.29 23.20 -3.97
CA PHE A 99 7.28 22.14 -3.87
C PHE A 99 5.88 22.70 -3.61
N THR A 100 5.74 23.86 -2.97
CA THR A 100 4.48 24.61 -2.89
C THR A 100 3.99 25.03 -4.29
N GLU A 101 4.88 25.57 -5.13
CA GLU A 101 4.55 25.93 -6.50
C GLU A 101 4.08 24.71 -7.30
N LYS A 102 4.78 23.59 -7.18
CA LYS A 102 4.42 22.34 -7.88
C LYS A 102 3.16 21.69 -7.35
N PHE A 103 2.90 21.78 -6.06
CA PHE A 103 1.64 21.34 -5.47
C PHE A 103 0.45 22.16 -5.98
N ARG A 104 0.60 23.49 -6.08
CA ARG A 104 -0.42 24.35 -6.73
C ARG A 104 -0.65 23.94 -8.18
N GLU A 105 0.43 23.70 -8.93
CA GLU A 105 0.34 23.22 -10.32
C GLU A 105 -0.43 21.88 -10.40
N TRP A 106 -0.24 20.99 -9.41
CA TRP A 106 -0.91 19.69 -9.34
C TRP A 106 -2.42 19.83 -9.07
N GLN A 107 -2.79 20.74 -8.18
CA GLN A 107 -4.20 21.08 -7.89
C GLN A 107 -4.87 21.76 -9.09
N GLU A 108 -4.19 22.71 -9.75
CA GLU A 108 -4.72 23.40 -10.93
C GLU A 108 -4.97 22.46 -12.10
N ARG A 109 -4.12 21.43 -12.22
CA ARG A 109 -4.29 20.34 -13.18
C ARG A 109 -5.36 19.34 -12.76
N ARG A 110 -6.03 19.51 -11.60
CA ARG A 110 -7.02 18.55 -11.07
C ARG A 110 -6.48 17.12 -11.09
N CYS A 111 -5.23 16.96 -10.65
CA CYS A 111 -4.61 15.65 -10.53
C CYS A 111 -5.18 14.84 -9.35
N GLU A 112 -6.05 15.46 -8.54
CA GLU A 112 -6.92 14.81 -7.55
C GLU A 112 -7.76 13.73 -8.22
N ARG A 113 -7.31 12.48 -8.08
CA ARG A 113 -8.17 11.33 -8.35
C ARG A 113 -9.19 11.22 -7.22
N THR A 114 -10.29 10.52 -7.47
CA THR A 114 -11.27 10.15 -6.43
C THR A 114 -10.67 9.10 -5.48
N VAL A 115 -9.59 9.47 -4.80
CA VAL A 115 -8.98 8.68 -3.73
C VAL A 115 -9.64 9.15 -2.45
N LEU A 116 -10.31 8.24 -1.76
CA LEU A 116 -10.78 8.45 -0.40
C LEU A 116 -9.55 8.50 0.50
N CYS A 117 -9.04 9.69 0.77
CA CYS A 117 -8.00 9.88 1.77
C CYS A 117 -8.65 9.99 3.15
N GLU A 118 -8.05 9.35 4.15
CA GLU A 118 -8.46 9.53 5.54
C GLU A 118 -8.21 10.98 5.99
N PRO A 119 -9.02 11.53 6.91
CA PRO A 119 -8.80 12.87 7.44
C PRO A 119 -7.42 12.96 8.12
N CYS A 120 -6.56 13.82 7.58
CA CYS A 120 -5.23 14.05 8.14
C CYS A 120 -5.31 14.85 9.44
N ASN A 121 -4.83 14.29 10.54
CA ASN A 121 -4.49 15.07 11.73
C ASN A 121 -3.03 15.50 11.60
N SER A 122 -2.76 16.80 11.52
CA SER A 122 -1.39 17.31 11.62
C SER A 122 -0.95 17.30 13.08
N PRO A 123 0.37 17.16 13.35
CA PRO A 123 0.90 17.36 14.69
C PRO A 123 0.45 18.72 15.21
N SER A 124 -0.19 18.72 16.37
CA SER A 124 -0.82 19.91 16.93
C SER A 124 0.17 20.81 17.66
N SER A 125 1.36 20.28 18.00
CA SER A 125 2.41 20.98 18.71
C SER A 125 3.82 20.64 18.22
N PRO A 126 4.80 21.57 18.31
CA PRO A 126 6.21 21.28 18.02
C PRO A 126 6.80 20.17 18.90
N GLN A 127 6.18 19.91 20.05
CA GLN A 127 6.57 18.83 20.97
C GLN A 127 6.23 17.45 20.41
N GLU A 128 5.36 17.36 19.41
CA GLU A 128 5.01 16.12 18.70
C GLU A 128 5.97 15.84 17.53
N ILE A 129 7.09 16.56 17.41
CA ILE A 129 8.07 16.39 16.32
C ILE A 129 9.48 16.24 16.92
N ALA A 130 10.31 15.42 16.29
CA ALA A 130 11.69 15.20 16.69
C ALA A 130 12.60 15.00 15.47
N CYS A 131 13.88 15.26 15.67
CA CYS A 131 14.95 14.91 14.77
C CYS A 131 15.54 13.55 15.16
N VAL A 132 15.27 12.53 14.36
CA VAL A 132 15.77 11.17 14.55
C VAL A 132 16.54 10.75 13.32
N ASN A 133 17.79 10.30 13.49
CA ASN A 133 18.65 9.87 12.39
C ASN A 133 18.74 10.90 11.24
N SER A 134 18.86 12.18 11.62
CA SER A 134 18.90 13.32 10.71
C SER A 134 17.65 13.52 9.84
N ARG A 135 16.49 13.02 10.29
CA ARG A 135 15.17 13.22 9.67
C ARG A 135 14.15 13.70 10.69
N CYS A 136 13.26 14.58 10.25
CA CYS A 136 12.11 15.01 11.02
C CYS A 136 11.03 13.92 11.02
N VAL A 137 10.61 13.53 12.22
CA VAL A 137 9.60 12.48 12.49
C VAL A 137 8.61 12.97 13.55
N THR A 138 7.42 12.36 13.64
CA THR A 138 6.48 12.65 14.73
C THR A 138 6.82 11.86 16.00
N ARG A 139 6.63 12.46 17.19
CA ARG A 139 6.91 11.82 18.49
C ARG A 139 5.82 10.87 18.95
N ASP A 140 4.61 11.00 18.44
CA ASP A 140 3.49 10.11 18.78
C ASP A 140 3.66 8.67 18.25
N ILE A 141 4.79 8.38 17.59
CA ILE A 141 5.23 7.01 17.25
C ILE A 141 6.22 6.44 18.29
N PHE A 142 6.78 7.26 19.19
CA PHE A 142 7.87 6.87 20.10
C PHE A 142 7.52 6.91 21.60
N THR A 143 6.33 7.39 21.97
CA THR A 143 5.86 7.34 23.36
C THR A 143 5.15 6.01 23.65
N GLU A 144 5.90 5.15 24.35
CA GLU A 144 5.39 4.07 25.21
C GLU A 144 4.74 2.87 24.51
N ASN A 145 5.55 2.17 23.71
CA ASN A 145 5.87 0.79 24.05
C ASN A 145 7.34 0.56 23.74
N LYS A 146 8.23 0.92 24.68
CA LYS A 146 9.48 0.19 24.84
C LYS A 146 9.10 -1.26 25.20
N VAL A 147 8.69 -2.03 24.20
CA VAL A 147 9.00 -3.44 24.24
C VAL A 147 10.52 -3.44 24.22
N ASP A 148 11.11 -3.88 25.32
CA ASP A 148 12.52 -4.22 25.41
C ASP A 148 12.74 -5.40 24.45
N VAL A 149 12.71 -5.13 23.14
CA VAL A 149 13.08 -6.12 22.13
C VAL A 149 14.58 -6.17 22.21
N SER A 150 15.06 -7.05 23.09
CA SER A 150 16.45 -7.44 23.13
C SER A 150 16.85 -7.76 21.69
N HIS A 151 17.87 -7.07 21.18
CA HIS A 151 18.46 -7.35 19.87
C HIS A 151 19.13 -8.74 19.81
N ASP A 152 18.91 -9.60 20.81
CA ASP A 152 19.48 -10.94 20.97
C ASP A 152 18.56 -12.07 20.49
N THR A 153 17.31 -11.80 20.12
CA THR A 153 16.38 -12.84 19.62
C THR A 153 16.33 -12.85 18.10
N GLU A 154 17.08 -13.77 17.51
CA GLU A 154 16.98 -14.13 16.10
C GLU A 154 15.59 -14.72 15.79
N ILE A 155 14.89 -14.16 14.80
CA ILE A 155 13.59 -14.65 14.34
C ILE A 155 13.80 -15.50 13.10
N ARG A 156 13.43 -16.77 13.15
CA ARG A 156 13.56 -17.72 12.03
C ARG A 156 12.23 -17.98 11.39
N LEU A 157 12.13 -17.75 10.07
CA LEU A 157 10.89 -17.93 9.31
C LEU A 157 11.11 -18.89 8.13
N PRO A 158 10.23 -19.89 7.95
CA PRO A 158 10.26 -20.70 6.73
C PRO A 158 9.85 -19.86 5.52
N LEU A 159 10.65 -19.91 4.46
CA LEU A 159 10.37 -19.23 3.19
C LEU A 159 10.59 -20.21 2.03
N ILE A 160 9.57 -20.38 1.21
CA ILE A 160 9.68 -21.18 0.00
C ILE A 160 9.82 -20.26 -1.20
N LEU A 161 10.90 -20.45 -1.97
CA LEU A 161 11.16 -19.76 -3.22
C LEU A 161 10.60 -20.60 -4.37
N HIS A 162 9.73 -19.99 -5.16
CA HIS A 162 8.95 -20.64 -6.21
C HIS A 162 9.34 -20.13 -7.59
N PRO A 163 10.34 -20.72 -8.27
CA PRO A 163 10.49 -20.49 -9.70
C PRO A 163 9.23 -20.96 -10.45
N ILE A 164 8.62 -20.06 -11.21
CA ILE A 164 7.53 -20.44 -12.10
C ILE A 164 8.10 -21.20 -13.30
N ARG A 165 7.72 -22.47 -13.45
CA ARG A 165 8.19 -23.37 -14.50
C ARG A 165 7.07 -23.79 -15.44
N GLU A 166 7.44 -24.13 -16.67
CA GLU A 166 6.55 -24.71 -17.69
C GLU A 166 5.22 -23.96 -17.91
N SER A 167 5.23 -22.64 -17.71
CA SER A 167 4.05 -21.77 -17.69
C SER A 167 4.01 -20.81 -18.90
N GLY A 168 4.52 -21.27 -20.04
CA GLY A 168 4.54 -20.50 -21.29
C GLY A 168 5.28 -19.16 -21.16
N ALA A 169 4.59 -18.06 -21.47
CA ALA A 169 5.12 -16.71 -21.40
C ALA A 169 5.58 -16.31 -20.00
N HIS A 170 5.02 -16.92 -18.95
CA HIS A 170 5.29 -16.60 -17.55
C HIS A 170 6.45 -17.39 -16.93
N THR A 171 6.96 -18.40 -17.65
CA THR A 171 8.07 -19.25 -17.18
C THR A 171 9.29 -18.40 -16.82
N SER A 172 9.71 -18.44 -15.56
CA SER A 172 10.92 -17.74 -15.13
C SER A 172 12.13 -18.24 -15.91
N ALA A 173 12.93 -17.31 -16.41
CA ALA A 173 14.22 -17.49 -17.03
C ALA A 173 15.35 -17.67 -16.00
N ARG A 174 15.13 -17.34 -14.72
CA ARG A 174 16.12 -17.54 -13.66
C ARG A 174 16.30 -19.02 -13.35
N THR A 175 17.53 -19.47 -13.21
CA THR A 175 17.82 -20.80 -12.67
C THR A 175 17.66 -20.81 -11.16
N ASP A 176 17.56 -21.99 -10.55
CA ASP A 176 17.50 -22.13 -9.09
C ASP A 176 18.75 -21.52 -8.41
N ALA A 177 19.91 -21.64 -9.06
CA ALA A 177 21.15 -21.04 -8.59
C ALA A 177 21.09 -19.51 -8.61
N ASP A 178 20.48 -18.92 -9.65
CA ASP A 178 20.29 -17.46 -9.73
C ASP A 178 19.38 -16.97 -8.62
N ILE A 179 18.27 -17.69 -8.36
CA ILE A 179 17.31 -17.36 -7.30
C ILE A 179 17.95 -17.45 -5.91
N LEU A 180 18.72 -18.51 -5.63
CA LEU A 180 19.42 -18.63 -4.35
C LEU A 180 20.49 -17.54 -4.17
N ALA A 181 21.23 -17.19 -5.23
CA ALA A 181 22.23 -16.14 -5.19
C ALA A 181 21.61 -14.75 -4.96
N LEU A 182 20.49 -14.47 -5.64
CA LEU A 182 19.67 -13.29 -5.41
C LEU A 182 19.19 -13.25 -3.96
N PHE A 183 18.61 -14.34 -3.48
CA PHE A 183 18.04 -14.39 -2.14
C PHE A 183 19.11 -14.23 -1.05
N LYS A 184 20.33 -14.74 -1.27
CA LYS A 184 21.44 -14.49 -0.35
C LYS A 184 21.69 -12.99 -0.13
N SER A 185 21.52 -12.16 -1.16
CA SER A 185 21.61 -10.70 -1.06
C SER A 185 20.36 -10.08 -0.44
N THR A 186 19.17 -10.67 -0.66
CA THR A 186 17.94 -10.27 0.06
C THR A 186 18.08 -10.52 1.56
N GLN A 187 18.67 -11.65 1.97
CA GLN A 187 18.88 -12.02 3.36
C GLN A 187 19.77 -11.02 4.10
N THR A 188 20.79 -10.43 3.47
CA THR A 188 21.66 -9.46 4.15
C THR A 188 20.91 -8.20 4.59
N ILE A 189 19.84 -7.82 3.88
CA ILE A 189 18.96 -6.71 4.27
C ILE A 189 18.23 -7.09 5.56
N TRP A 190 17.55 -8.24 5.56
CA TRP A 190 16.74 -8.69 6.69
C TRP A 190 17.53 -9.11 7.93
N SER A 191 18.80 -9.48 7.76
CA SER A 191 19.70 -9.73 8.90
C SER A 191 19.91 -8.48 9.77
N GLN A 192 19.73 -7.26 9.23
CA GLN A 192 19.75 -6.03 10.04
C GLN A 192 18.64 -6.01 11.09
N ALA A 193 17.51 -6.67 10.82
CA ALA A 193 16.40 -6.82 11.74
C ALA A 193 16.47 -8.12 12.57
N GLY A 194 17.55 -8.90 12.47
CA GLY A 194 17.65 -10.20 13.14
C GLY A 194 16.69 -11.27 12.58
N ILE A 195 16.16 -11.06 11.37
CA ILE A 195 15.25 -12.00 10.70
C ILE A 195 16.07 -12.90 9.75
N ILE A 196 15.97 -14.21 9.96
CA ILE A 196 16.66 -15.24 9.18
C ILE A 196 15.61 -16.12 8.50
N PHE A 197 15.72 -16.26 7.18
CA PHE A 197 14.83 -17.11 6.42
C PHE A 197 15.41 -18.51 6.24
N GLU A 198 14.60 -19.51 6.57
CA GLU A 198 14.89 -20.92 6.31
C GLU A 198 14.35 -21.27 4.92
N VAL A 199 15.22 -21.12 3.94
CA VAL A 199 14.87 -21.18 2.53
C VAL A 199 14.78 -22.61 2.01
N THR A 200 13.66 -22.91 1.34
CA THR A 200 13.54 -24.06 0.43
C THR A 200 13.18 -23.58 -0.97
N LEU A 201 13.40 -24.44 -1.97
CA LEU A 201 13.00 -24.22 -3.36
C LEU A 201 11.96 -25.27 -3.74
N GLU A 202 10.87 -24.81 -4.34
CA GLU A 202 9.81 -25.67 -4.88
C GLU A 202 9.35 -25.08 -6.21
N GLU A 203 9.29 -25.88 -7.27
CA GLU A 203 8.78 -25.38 -8.54
C GLU A 203 7.26 -25.16 -8.47
N ALA A 204 6.80 -24.07 -9.08
CA ALA A 204 5.38 -23.77 -9.20
C ALA A 204 4.98 -23.62 -10.67
N HIS A 205 3.72 -23.95 -10.97
CA HIS A 205 3.19 -23.97 -12.32
C HIS A 205 1.88 -23.17 -12.39
N ILE A 206 1.74 -22.34 -13.42
CA ILE A 206 0.54 -21.56 -13.69
C ILE A 206 -0.23 -22.25 -14.82
N GLN A 207 -1.44 -22.71 -14.52
CA GLN A 207 -2.29 -23.39 -15.50
C GLN A 207 -2.96 -22.43 -16.49
N ASP A 208 -3.30 -21.20 -16.06
CA ASP A 208 -3.91 -20.16 -16.91
C ASP A 208 -2.85 -19.16 -17.42
N GLN A 209 -2.69 -19.07 -18.74
CA GLN A 209 -1.66 -18.24 -19.37
C GLN A 209 -2.00 -16.75 -19.39
N THR A 210 -3.15 -16.32 -18.86
CA THR A 210 -3.48 -14.90 -18.74
C THR A 210 -3.15 -14.39 -17.34
N LEU A 211 -1.99 -13.73 -17.20
CA LEU A 211 -1.73 -12.94 -16.00
C LEU A 211 -2.80 -11.84 -15.88
N PRO A 212 -3.32 -11.57 -14.69
CA PRO A 212 -4.11 -10.37 -14.46
C PRO A 212 -3.32 -9.14 -14.83
N THR A 213 -3.87 -8.31 -15.72
CA THR A 213 -3.31 -7.00 -16.08
C THR A 213 -3.60 -5.93 -15.02
N THR A 214 -4.22 -6.31 -13.90
CA THR A 214 -4.66 -5.42 -12.84
C THR A 214 -3.98 -5.77 -11.52
N ILE A 215 -3.41 -4.74 -10.89
CA ILE A 215 -2.84 -4.79 -9.53
C ILE A 215 -3.90 -5.36 -8.58
N GLY A 216 -3.54 -6.36 -7.78
CA GLY A 216 -4.40 -6.89 -6.72
C GLY A 216 -5.39 -7.98 -7.11
N ASN A 217 -5.28 -8.61 -8.30
CA ASN A 217 -6.08 -9.79 -8.63
C ASN A 217 -5.54 -11.06 -7.92
N TYR A 218 -5.69 -11.05 -6.60
CA TYR A 218 -5.40 -12.11 -5.62
C TYR A 218 -5.90 -13.51 -5.98
N PRO A 219 -7.11 -13.69 -6.56
CA PRO A 219 -7.63 -15.00 -6.92
C PRO A 219 -6.74 -15.79 -7.89
N PHE A 220 -6.04 -15.13 -8.81
CA PHE A 220 -5.16 -15.80 -9.77
C PHE A 220 -3.99 -16.49 -9.08
N PHE A 221 -3.29 -15.77 -8.19
CA PHE A 221 -2.19 -16.37 -7.43
C PHE A 221 -2.70 -17.45 -6.47
N ARG A 222 -3.90 -17.31 -5.90
CA ARG A 222 -4.50 -18.35 -5.05
C ARG A 222 -4.65 -19.69 -5.79
N ASP A 223 -4.95 -19.68 -7.08
CA ASP A 223 -5.12 -20.90 -7.89
C ASP A 223 -3.78 -21.43 -8.46
N VAL A 224 -2.73 -20.60 -8.48
CA VAL A 224 -1.32 -21.01 -8.73
C VAL A 224 -0.72 -21.73 -7.52
N VAL A 225 -1.27 -21.48 -6.33
CA VAL A 225 -0.71 -21.94 -5.05
C VAL A 225 -1.32 -23.27 -4.64
N ALA A 226 -0.68 -24.37 -5.02
CA ALA A 226 -0.84 -25.66 -4.36
C ALA A 226 0.27 -25.90 -3.31
N SER A 227 0.81 -24.85 -2.67
CA SER A 227 1.64 -25.06 -1.49
C SER A 227 0.78 -25.59 -0.35
N THR A 228 1.16 -26.73 0.21
CA THR A 228 0.49 -27.33 1.38
C THR A 228 0.98 -26.75 2.71
N ASN A 229 1.97 -25.85 2.71
CA ASN A 229 2.56 -25.29 3.92
C ASN A 229 2.04 -23.88 4.20
N ASP A 230 0.91 -23.79 4.90
CA ASP A 230 0.24 -22.54 5.28
C ASP A 230 1.04 -21.67 6.27
N LYS A 231 2.10 -22.23 6.86
CA LYS A 231 3.00 -21.54 7.81
C LYS A 231 4.19 -20.89 7.13
N ALA A 232 4.52 -21.28 5.90
CA ALA A 232 5.63 -20.67 5.18
C ALA A 232 5.25 -19.34 4.54
N LEU A 233 6.25 -18.49 4.37
CA LEU A 233 6.20 -17.41 3.40
C LEU A 233 6.49 -17.97 2.01
N HIS A 234 5.97 -17.31 0.97
CA HIS A 234 6.06 -17.75 -0.40
C HIS A 234 6.52 -16.61 -1.30
N ALA A 235 7.62 -16.82 -2.04
CA ALA A 235 8.11 -15.87 -3.03
C ALA A 235 8.14 -16.50 -4.43
N TYR A 236 7.26 -16.05 -5.32
CA TYR A 236 7.17 -16.53 -6.69
C TYR A 236 8.06 -15.69 -7.62
N TYR A 237 8.89 -16.36 -8.42
CA TYR A 237 9.71 -15.73 -9.45
C TYR A 237 9.13 -16.03 -10.83
N ILE A 238 8.80 -14.99 -11.56
CA ILE A 238 8.02 -15.07 -12.81
C ILE A 238 8.65 -14.17 -13.88
N ARG A 239 8.52 -14.53 -15.16
CA ARG A 239 9.23 -13.82 -16.24
C ARG A 239 8.94 -12.32 -16.29
N ASP A 240 7.66 -11.96 -16.25
CA ASP A 240 7.19 -10.59 -16.39
C ASP A 240 5.94 -10.40 -15.54
N LEU A 241 5.80 -9.20 -14.96
CA LEU A 241 4.63 -8.77 -14.18
C LEU A 241 4.01 -7.52 -14.81
N ALA A 242 3.88 -7.51 -16.14
CA ALA A 242 3.36 -6.38 -16.91
C ALA A 242 4.07 -5.05 -16.58
N GLY A 243 5.40 -5.11 -16.41
CA GLY A 243 6.24 -3.96 -16.07
C GLY A 243 6.37 -3.63 -14.58
N ALA A 244 5.69 -4.34 -13.67
CA ALA A 244 5.93 -4.24 -12.23
C ALA A 244 7.20 -5.02 -11.82
N ASN A 245 7.91 -4.55 -10.81
CA ASN A 245 9.06 -5.26 -10.24
C ASN A 245 8.60 -6.45 -9.36
N GLY A 246 7.53 -6.26 -8.60
CA GLY A 246 6.94 -7.26 -7.72
C GLY A 246 5.59 -6.81 -7.17
N TRP A 247 4.87 -7.73 -6.55
CA TRP A 247 3.60 -7.52 -5.85
C TRP A 247 3.50 -8.39 -4.60
N MET A 248 2.89 -7.86 -3.53
CA MET A 248 2.27 -8.66 -2.49
C MET A 248 0.94 -9.22 -2.99
N VAL A 249 0.85 -10.55 -3.12
CA VAL A 249 -0.28 -11.27 -3.70
C VAL A 249 -1.05 -12.12 -2.68
N GLY A 250 -0.59 -12.12 -1.42
CA GLY A 250 -1.09 -12.93 -0.32
C GLY A 250 -0.62 -12.36 1.02
N PRO A 251 -1.28 -12.68 2.16
CA PRO A 251 -0.77 -12.29 3.49
C PRO A 251 0.60 -12.92 3.80
N ARG A 252 0.95 -13.99 3.07
CA ARG A 252 2.25 -14.69 3.15
C ARG A 252 2.91 -14.86 1.78
N HIS A 253 2.42 -14.16 0.76
CA HIS A 253 2.79 -14.46 -0.63
C HIS A 253 3.17 -13.20 -1.39
N ILE A 254 4.29 -13.28 -2.11
CA ILE A 254 4.79 -12.24 -2.99
C ILE A 254 5.12 -12.82 -4.35
N ALA A 255 5.06 -12.00 -5.40
CA ALA A 255 5.56 -12.34 -6.73
C ALA A 255 6.58 -11.29 -7.17
N VAL A 256 7.66 -11.70 -7.83
CA VAL A 256 8.75 -10.83 -8.27
C VAL A 256 9.14 -11.17 -9.70
N ALA A 257 9.26 -10.15 -10.55
CA ALA A 257 9.64 -10.33 -11.94
C ALA A 257 11.12 -10.74 -12.09
N ASP A 258 11.44 -11.42 -13.19
CA ASP A 258 12.80 -11.85 -13.51
C ASP A 258 13.76 -10.70 -13.84
N VAL A 259 13.22 -9.61 -14.34
CA VAL A 259 13.97 -8.40 -14.66
C VAL A 259 13.26 -7.25 -13.99
N THR A 260 13.94 -6.61 -13.04
CA THR A 260 13.40 -5.45 -12.34
C THR A 260 14.12 -4.17 -12.75
N THR A 261 13.49 -3.02 -12.54
CA THR A 261 14.07 -1.69 -12.78
C THR A 261 15.04 -1.24 -11.68
N VAL A 262 15.22 -2.09 -10.67
CA VAL A 262 16.12 -1.92 -9.53
C VAL A 262 16.97 -3.18 -9.39
N ASP A 263 17.78 -3.30 -8.33
CA ASP A 263 18.43 -4.58 -8.04
C ASP A 263 17.37 -5.63 -7.67
N ASP A 264 17.39 -6.80 -8.32
CA ASP A 264 16.37 -7.83 -8.16
C ASP A 264 16.22 -8.35 -6.71
N PHE A 265 17.33 -8.43 -5.97
CA PHE A 265 17.32 -8.81 -4.56
C PHE A 265 16.64 -7.75 -3.68
N ARG A 266 16.72 -6.47 -4.07
CA ARG A 266 16.04 -5.36 -3.40
C ARG A 266 14.55 -5.40 -3.71
N ALA A 267 14.15 -5.70 -4.94
CA ALA A 267 12.73 -5.91 -5.26
C ALA A 267 12.15 -7.05 -4.42
N THR A 268 12.87 -8.16 -4.27
CA THR A 268 12.43 -9.26 -3.40
C THR A 268 12.35 -8.83 -1.93
N ALA A 269 13.36 -8.12 -1.42
CA ALA A 269 13.32 -7.60 -0.05
C ALA A 269 12.15 -6.63 0.15
N HIS A 270 11.85 -5.79 -0.84
CA HIS A 270 10.74 -4.84 -0.82
C HIS A 270 9.41 -5.56 -0.66
N GLU A 271 9.12 -6.57 -1.49
CA GLU A 271 7.85 -7.28 -1.37
C GLU A 271 7.73 -8.04 -0.04
N ILE A 272 8.82 -8.62 0.48
CA ILE A 272 8.84 -9.22 1.82
C ILE A 272 8.50 -8.17 2.89
N GLY A 273 8.97 -6.94 2.72
CA GLY A 273 8.69 -5.86 3.67
C GLY A 273 7.19 -5.57 3.78
N HIS A 274 6.44 -5.68 2.69
CA HIS A 274 4.98 -5.60 2.74
C HIS A 274 4.33 -6.70 3.57
N LEU A 275 4.87 -7.94 3.53
CA LEU A 275 4.40 -9.03 4.40
C LEU A 275 4.62 -8.71 5.88
N PHE A 276 5.66 -7.95 6.20
CA PHE A 276 5.94 -7.46 7.56
C PHE A 276 5.28 -6.11 7.88
N GLY A 277 4.25 -5.75 7.10
CA GLY A 277 3.45 -4.57 7.31
C GLY A 277 4.17 -3.26 7.01
N LEU A 278 5.35 -3.28 6.38
CA LEU A 278 6.03 -2.06 5.94
C LEU A 278 5.27 -1.51 4.72
N GLY A 279 4.82 -0.26 4.79
CA GLY A 279 4.23 0.47 3.66
C GLY A 279 5.29 1.28 2.93
N HIS A 280 5.07 1.57 1.64
CA HIS A 280 5.95 2.46 0.89
C HIS A 280 6.29 3.73 1.69
N ALA A 281 7.50 4.26 1.51
CA ALA A 281 7.86 5.53 2.09
C ALA A 281 6.79 6.56 1.71
N PRO A 282 6.31 7.37 2.67
CA PRO A 282 5.17 8.28 2.46
C PRO A 282 5.31 9.18 1.23
N ASP A 283 6.55 9.46 0.83
CA ASP A 283 6.89 10.35 -0.27
C ASP A 283 7.43 9.62 -1.52
N ASN A 284 7.34 8.29 -1.60
CA ASN A 284 7.66 7.56 -2.83
C ASN A 284 6.98 6.19 -2.88
N GLU A 285 5.90 6.10 -3.67
CA GLU A 285 5.14 4.87 -3.93
C GLU A 285 5.96 3.74 -4.59
N THR A 286 7.23 3.98 -4.97
CA THR A 286 8.17 2.96 -5.47
C THR A 286 9.29 2.61 -4.48
N SER A 287 9.36 3.30 -3.33
CA SER A 287 10.42 3.10 -2.33
C SER A 287 9.88 2.63 -0.99
N LEU A 288 9.83 1.32 -0.80
CA LEU A 288 10.00 0.70 0.52
C LEU A 288 11.50 0.60 0.83
N MET A 289 11.90 0.66 2.11
CA MET A 289 13.29 0.57 2.57
C MET A 289 14.16 1.71 2.03
N ALA A 290 13.74 2.97 2.08
CA ALA A 290 14.40 4.06 1.35
C ALA A 290 15.73 4.57 1.96
N SER A 291 16.20 4.00 3.07
CA SER A 291 17.42 4.49 3.75
C SER A 291 18.71 3.85 3.20
N GLY A 292 19.78 4.65 3.09
CA GLY A 292 21.06 4.24 2.48
C GLY A 292 21.11 4.36 0.95
N ARG A 293 22.26 4.00 0.35
CA ARG A 293 22.43 3.99 -1.12
C ARG A 293 21.58 2.83 -1.69
N ASN A 294 20.54 3.15 -2.45
CA ASN A 294 19.61 2.21 -3.10
C ASN A 294 18.63 1.46 -2.18
N GLY A 295 18.46 1.92 -0.94
CA GLY A 295 17.43 1.37 -0.06
C GLY A 295 17.69 -0.05 0.44
N GLN A 296 18.92 -0.29 0.87
CA GLN A 296 19.39 -1.58 1.39
C GLN A 296 19.64 -1.53 2.91
N THR A 297 19.49 -0.36 3.53
CA THR A 297 19.62 -0.17 4.97
C THR A 297 18.23 0.01 5.56
N LEU A 298 17.91 -0.78 6.59
CA LEU A 298 16.66 -0.63 7.32
C LEU A 298 16.81 0.46 8.37
N SER A 299 15.79 1.31 8.52
CA SER A 299 15.68 2.20 9.67
C SER A 299 15.32 1.42 10.94
N GLU A 300 15.54 2.01 12.11
CA GLU A 300 15.14 1.40 13.39
C GLU A 300 13.63 1.14 13.48
N GLU A 301 12.82 2.00 12.86
CA GLU A 301 11.36 1.82 12.77
C GLU A 301 11.00 0.62 11.90
N GLU A 302 11.64 0.50 10.73
CA GLU A 302 11.46 -0.64 9.82
C GLU A 302 11.89 -1.94 10.49
N ILE A 303 13.01 -1.94 11.22
CA ILE A 303 13.49 -3.08 12.00
C ILE A 303 12.47 -3.47 13.06
N THR A 304 12.05 -2.52 13.91
CA THR A 304 11.13 -2.79 15.03
C THR A 304 9.79 -3.33 14.52
N ARG A 305 9.25 -2.72 13.47
CA ARG A 305 7.99 -3.14 12.86
C ARG A 305 8.15 -4.51 12.20
N ALA A 306 9.22 -4.74 11.46
CA ALA A 306 9.47 -6.03 10.83
C ALA A 306 9.58 -7.15 11.85
N GLN A 307 10.32 -6.94 12.94
CA GLN A 307 10.45 -7.90 14.04
C GLN A 307 9.09 -8.23 14.68
N LYS A 308 8.26 -7.21 14.93
CA LYS A 308 6.93 -7.42 15.50
C LYS A 308 6.06 -8.33 14.63
N TYR A 309 5.95 -8.03 13.33
CA TYR A 309 5.13 -8.84 12.42
C TYR A 309 5.74 -10.22 12.18
N ALA A 310 7.06 -10.31 12.06
CA ALA A 310 7.77 -11.57 11.90
C ALA A 310 7.53 -12.52 13.09
N ALA A 311 7.49 -12.01 14.32
CA ALA A 311 7.24 -12.81 15.52
C ALA A 311 5.79 -13.36 15.62
N GLU A 312 4.85 -12.81 14.82
CA GLU A 312 3.44 -13.23 14.79
C GLU A 312 3.14 -14.25 13.66
N LEU A 313 4.12 -14.55 12.80
CA LEU A 313 3.98 -15.45 11.64
C LEU A 313 4.39 -16.90 11.93
#